data_AF-A0AB39NCZ1-F1
#
_entry.id   AF-A0AB39NCZ1-F1
#
_cell.length_a   1.000
_cell.length_b   1.000
_cell.length_c   1.000
_cell.angle_alpha   90.00
_cell.angle_beta   90.00
_cell.angle_gamma   90.00
#
_symmetry.space_group_name_H-M   'P 1'
#
loop_
_entity.id
_entity.type
_entity.pdbx_description
1 polymer ?
#
loop_
_entity_poly.entity_id
_entity_poly.type
_entity_poly.pdbx_seq_one_letter_code
_entity_poly.pdbx_strand_id
1 'polypeptide(L)'
;MRAVLESRLMAAAVQVEELEAELKRVRTDLTDAEEVLRRRVIGLEQYLEALAEEEAPAAVVGGSSQRKPVGPRRAVPHRENTAGVEDLSVDCQAVMAAATEAGADGLDARRTAVVLGWDSASASRVEGARARLKRLVERGWLVEAKPGRFTLPASQQAHDAGAVGRPGGGS
;
A
#
# COMPACT_ATOMS: atom_id res chain seq x y z
N MET A 1 -62.69 -11.31 6.46
CA MET A 1 -61.71 -10.59 5.62
C MET A 1 -60.83 -9.65 6.42
N ARG A 2 -61.39 -8.74 7.25
CA ARG A 2 -60.63 -7.83 8.13
C ARG A 2 -59.61 -8.54 9.06
N ALA A 3 -60.03 -9.55 9.81
CA ALA A 3 -59.14 -10.28 10.73
C ALA A 3 -57.91 -10.90 10.04
N VAL A 4 -58.07 -11.42 8.82
CA VAL A 4 -56.94 -12.01 8.06
C VAL A 4 -55.94 -10.94 7.63
N LEU A 5 -56.42 -9.74 7.27
CA LEU A 5 -55.54 -8.62 6.94
C LEU A 5 -54.80 -8.10 8.17
N GLU A 6 -55.49 -7.98 9.31
CA GLU A 6 -54.88 -7.58 10.58
C GLU A 6 -53.79 -8.56 11.01
N SER A 7 -54.03 -9.88 10.93
CA SER A 7 -53.00 -10.87 11.24
C SER A 7 -51.78 -10.77 10.32
N ARG A 8 -51.97 -10.50 9.02
CA ARG A 8 -50.86 -10.31 8.08
C ARG A 8 -50.06 -9.04 8.36
N LEU A 9 -50.73 -7.95 8.74
CA LEU A 9 -50.07 -6.70 9.12
C LEU A 9 -49.24 -6.88 10.40
N MET A 10 -49.77 -7.58 11.41
CA MET A 10 -49.03 -7.89 12.62
C MET A 10 -47.83 -8.80 12.34
N ALA A 11 -48.00 -9.83 11.51
CA ALA A 11 -46.89 -10.68 11.11
C ALA A 11 -45.80 -9.88 10.37
N ALA A 12 -46.18 -8.98 9.46
CA ALA A 12 -45.23 -8.11 8.77
C ALA A 12 -44.52 -7.15 9.73
N ALA A 13 -45.21 -6.59 10.73
CA ALA A 13 -44.62 -5.73 11.75
C ALA A 13 -43.56 -6.48 12.58
N VAL A 14 -43.88 -7.70 13.04
CA VAL A 14 -42.91 -8.54 13.77
C VAL A 14 -41.68 -8.83 12.92
N GLN A 15 -41.86 -9.16 11.63
CA GLN A 15 -40.74 -9.40 10.73
C GLN A 15 -39.85 -8.16 10.55
N VAL A 16 -40.43 -6.96 10.50
CA VAL A 16 -39.66 -5.71 10.45
C VAL A 16 -38.87 -5.52 11.74
N GLU A 17 -39.49 -5.69 12.91
CA GLU A 17 -38.81 -5.56 14.20
C GLU A 17 -37.64 -6.56 14.35
N GLU A 18 -37.82 -7.81 13.91
CA GLU A 18 -36.78 -8.84 13.89
C GLU A 18 -35.60 -8.42 13.01
N LEU A 19 -35.87 -7.95 11.78
CA LEU A 19 -34.84 -7.48 10.86
C LEU A 19 -34.10 -6.24 11.39
N GLU A 20 -34.80 -5.30 12.03
CA GLU A 20 -34.19 -4.13 12.65
C GLU A 20 -33.27 -4.52 13.81
N ALA A 21 -33.67 -5.50 14.62
CA ALA A 21 -32.84 -6.05 15.69
C ALA A 21 -31.58 -6.74 15.13
N GLU A 22 -31.72 -7.54 14.07
CA GLU A 22 -30.59 -8.19 13.40
C GLU A 22 -29.63 -7.16 12.79
N LEU A 23 -30.15 -6.15 12.09
CA LEU A 23 -29.36 -5.06 11.52
C LEU A 23 -28.57 -4.31 12.59
N LYS A 24 -29.18 -4.04 13.74
CA LYS A 24 -28.49 -3.41 14.88
C LYS A 24 -27.34 -4.29 15.38
N ARG A 25 -27.57 -5.60 15.53
CA ARG A 25 -26.55 -6.56 15.94
C ARG A 25 -25.38 -6.60 14.96
N VAL A 26 -25.67 -6.75 13.66
CA VAL A 26 -24.64 -6.79 12.60
C VAL A 26 -23.81 -5.51 12.57
N ARG A 27 -24.41 -4.34 12.79
CA ARG A 27 -23.68 -3.06 12.87
C ARG A 27 -22.73 -3.00 14.06
N THR A 28 -23.15 -3.52 15.22
CA THR A 28 -22.26 -3.65 16.38
C THR A 28 -21.11 -4.59 16.07
N ASP A 29 -21.39 -5.79 15.56
CA ASP A 29 -20.37 -6.78 15.21
C ASP A 29 -19.37 -6.24 14.16
N LEU A 30 -19.86 -5.47 13.19
CA LEU A 30 -19.01 -4.80 12.19
C LEU A 30 -18.08 -3.78 12.85
N THR A 31 -18.59 -2.95 13.76
CA THR A 31 -17.80 -1.94 14.46
C THR A 31 -16.68 -2.61 15.27
N ASP A 32 -16.98 -3.71 15.96
CA ASP A 32 -16.00 -4.49 16.72
C ASP A 32 -14.94 -5.12 15.80
N ALA A 33 -15.36 -5.67 14.65
CA ALA A 33 -14.43 -6.24 13.66
C ALA A 33 -13.50 -5.16 13.07
N GLU A 34 -14.01 -3.96 12.79
CA GLU A 34 -13.22 -2.83 12.32
C GLU A 34 -12.21 -2.33 13.37
N GLU A 35 -12.58 -2.33 14.65
CA GLU A 35 -11.65 -2.04 15.76
C GLU A 35 -10.54 -3.09 15.84
N VAL A 36 -10.87 -4.38 15.74
CA VAL A 36 -9.89 -5.47 15.71
C VAL A 36 -8.93 -5.31 14.53
N LEU A 37 -9.46 -4.98 13.35
CA LEU A 37 -8.64 -4.73 12.16
C LEU A 37 -7.70 -3.54 12.38
N ARG A 38 -8.21 -2.42 12.90
CA ARG A 38 -7.39 -1.22 13.20
C ARG A 38 -6.23 -1.55 14.14
N ARG A 39 -6.48 -2.31 15.22
CA ARG A 39 -5.43 -2.74 16.16
C ARG A 39 -4.37 -3.62 15.49
N ARG A 40 -4.79 -4.53 14.60
CA ARG A 40 -3.86 -5.41 13.86
C ARG A 40 -2.98 -4.63 12.88
N VAL A 41 -3.53 -3.61 12.21
CA VAL A 41 -2.75 -2.74 11.33
C VAL A 41 -1.69 -1.98 12.12
N ILE A 42 -2.06 -1.37 13.25
CA ILE A 42 -1.12 -0.68 14.14
C ILE A 42 -0.03 -1.64 14.64
N GLY A 43 -0.42 -2.83 15.12
CA GLY A 43 0.54 -3.82 15.60
C GLY A 43 1.49 -4.30 14.51
N LEU A 44 1.03 -4.42 13.26
CA LEU A 44 1.90 -4.74 12.12
C LEU A 44 2.87 -3.60 11.82
N GLU A 45 2.41 -2.35 11.84
CA GLU A 45 3.27 -1.17 11.65
C GLU A 45 4.38 -1.13 12.72
N GLN A 46 4.02 -1.26 14.00
CA GLN A 46 4.95 -1.29 15.12
C GLN A 46 5.94 -2.45 15.03
N TYR A 47 5.47 -3.66 14.68
CA TYR A 47 6.33 -4.82 14.47
C TYR A 47 7.34 -4.59 13.34
N LEU A 48 6.90 -3.98 12.24
CA LEU A 48 7.78 -3.67 11.12
C LEU A 48 8.78 -2.55 11.43
N GLU A 49 8.42 -1.59 12.29
CA GLU A 49 9.34 -0.58 12.82
C GLU A 49 10.42 -1.22 13.70
N ALA A 50 10.03 -2.08 14.65
CA ALA A 50 10.97 -2.80 15.51
C ALA A 50 11.98 -3.64 14.72
N LEU A 51 11.52 -4.35 13.67
CA LEU A 51 12.42 -5.11 12.78
C LEU A 51 13.39 -4.20 12.02
N ALA A 52 12.97 -2.99 11.62
CA ALA A 52 13.84 -2.04 10.93
C ALA A 52 14.89 -1.44 11.87
N GLU A 53 14.55 -1.23 13.14
CA GLU A 53 15.50 -0.80 14.17
C GLU A 53 16.54 -1.88 14.48
N GLU A 54 16.15 -3.17 14.50
CA GLU A 54 17.09 -4.29 14.68
C GLU A 54 18.03 -4.49 13.47
N GLU A 55 17.61 -4.12 12.25
CA GLU A 55 18.43 -4.17 11.03
C GLU A 55 19.40 -2.98 10.88
N ALA A 56 19.30 -1.94 11.71
CA ALA A 56 20.24 -0.82 11.69
C ALA A 56 21.63 -1.32 12.12
N PRO A 57 22.67 -1.22 11.28
CA PRO A 57 23.95 -1.84 11.59
C PRO A 57 24.64 -1.08 12.73
N ALA A 58 24.81 -1.75 13.87
CA ALA A 58 26.00 -1.53 14.67
C ALA A 58 27.19 -1.79 13.74
N ALA A 59 27.97 -0.76 13.44
CA ALA A 59 29.11 -0.83 12.54
C ALA A 59 30.06 -1.96 12.97
N VAL A 60 30.01 -3.09 12.26
CA VAL A 60 30.99 -4.16 12.38
C VAL A 60 31.50 -4.49 10.98
N VAL A 61 32.80 -4.27 10.83
CA VAL A 61 33.62 -4.55 9.66
C VAL A 61 33.58 -6.04 9.31
N GLY A 62 33.29 -6.33 8.03
CA GLY A 62 33.84 -7.48 7.32
C GLY A 62 32.98 -8.75 7.25
N GLY A 63 32.80 -9.23 6.02
CA GLY A 63 32.57 -10.65 5.75
C GLY A 63 31.18 -11.00 5.24
N SER A 64 31.12 -11.36 3.96
CA SER A 64 29.97 -11.95 3.28
C SER A 64 29.28 -13.04 4.10
N SER A 65 27.96 -12.93 4.25
CA SER A 65 27.14 -14.11 4.50
C SER A 65 25.77 -13.91 3.86
N GLN A 66 25.45 -14.77 2.91
CA GLN A 66 24.12 -14.89 2.32
C GLN A 66 23.11 -15.11 3.45
N ARG A 67 22.39 -14.05 3.83
CA ARG A 67 21.28 -14.16 4.77
C ARG A 67 20.00 -13.94 3.99
N LYS A 68 19.30 -15.03 3.68
CA LYS A 68 17.86 -14.96 3.46
C LYS A 68 17.19 -14.97 4.84
N PRO A 69 16.48 -13.89 5.20
CA PRO A 69 15.29 -14.05 6.01
C PRO A 69 14.19 -13.21 5.39
N VAL A 70 13.26 -13.82 4.68
CA VAL A 70 12.27 -13.00 3.99
C VAL A 70 10.89 -13.63 3.94
N GLY A 71 10.26 -13.62 5.11
CA GLY A 71 8.82 -13.80 5.31
C GLY A 71 8.03 -12.50 5.03
N PRO A 72 6.69 -12.53 5.07
CA PRO A 72 5.87 -12.37 3.87
C PRO A 72 5.41 -10.94 3.55
N ARG A 73 5.95 -9.90 4.21
CA ARG A 73 5.75 -8.49 3.82
C ARG A 73 7.09 -7.76 3.78
N ARG A 74 7.98 -8.36 2.99
CA ARG A 74 9.32 -7.91 2.59
C ARG A 74 9.59 -6.43 2.88
N ALA A 75 10.45 -6.16 3.85
CA ALA A 75 11.19 -4.91 3.90
C ALA A 75 11.73 -4.62 2.50
N VAL A 76 11.58 -3.38 2.02
CA VAL A 76 11.98 -2.99 0.65
C VAL A 76 13.47 -3.31 0.48
N PRO A 77 13.87 -4.33 -0.30
CA PRO A 77 15.28 -4.68 -0.45
C PRO A 77 16.05 -3.51 -1.08
N HIS A 78 17.36 -3.42 -0.86
CA HIS A 78 18.17 -2.43 -1.57
C HIS A 78 18.21 -2.79 -3.06
N ARG A 79 18.08 -1.80 -3.94
CA ARG A 79 18.03 -1.99 -5.41
C ARG A 79 19.24 -2.76 -5.96
N GLU A 80 20.43 -2.51 -5.42
CA GLU A 80 21.66 -3.19 -5.82
C GLU A 80 21.65 -4.71 -5.53
N ASN A 81 20.78 -5.16 -4.64
CA ASN A 81 20.67 -6.56 -4.20
C ASN A 81 19.50 -7.31 -4.85
N THR A 82 18.85 -6.73 -5.86
CA THR A 82 17.66 -7.29 -6.53
C THR A 82 17.84 -7.41 -8.03
N ALA A 83 17.16 -8.38 -8.65
CA ALA A 83 17.16 -8.55 -10.10
C ALA A 83 16.27 -7.50 -10.80
N GLY A 84 15.19 -7.07 -10.13
CA GLY A 84 14.24 -6.14 -10.69
C GLY A 84 13.06 -5.81 -9.76
N VAL A 85 12.11 -5.03 -10.26
CA VAL A 85 10.94 -4.55 -9.51
C VAL A 85 10.07 -5.71 -9.01
N GLU A 86 10.08 -6.85 -9.70
CA GLU A 86 9.39 -8.08 -9.33
C GLU A 86 9.78 -8.66 -7.97
N ASP A 87 10.96 -8.31 -7.44
CA ASP A 87 11.41 -8.71 -6.09
C ASP A 87 10.76 -7.88 -4.95
N LEU A 88 10.09 -6.78 -5.30
CA LEU A 88 9.36 -5.93 -4.36
C LEU A 88 7.99 -6.53 -3.99
N SER A 89 7.40 -6.05 -2.88
CA SER A 89 6.00 -6.34 -2.58
C SER A 89 5.06 -5.75 -3.63
N VAL A 90 3.88 -6.35 -3.82
CA VAL A 90 2.87 -5.88 -4.79
C VAL A 90 2.56 -4.38 -4.63
N ASP A 91 2.42 -3.90 -3.40
CA ASP A 91 2.20 -2.49 -3.10
C ASP A 91 3.36 -1.61 -3.60
N CYS A 92 4.61 -2.05 -3.41
CA CYS A 92 5.77 -1.30 -3.89
C CYS A 92 5.89 -1.38 -5.42
N GLN A 93 5.54 -2.51 -6.04
CA GLN A 93 5.46 -2.64 -7.50
C GLN A 93 4.45 -1.66 -8.10
N ALA A 94 3.26 -1.52 -7.48
CA ALA A 94 2.25 -0.55 -7.90
C ALA A 94 2.76 0.89 -7.80
N VAL A 95 3.50 1.23 -6.74
CA VAL A 95 4.13 2.55 -6.60
C VAL A 95 5.22 2.78 -7.66
N MET A 96 6.03 1.76 -7.99
CA MET A 96 7.03 1.85 -9.06
C MET A 96 6.39 2.06 -10.44
N ALA A 97 5.30 1.35 -10.73
CA ALA A 97 4.52 1.55 -11.97
C ALA A 97 3.96 2.98 -12.04
N ALA A 98 3.35 3.47 -10.95
CA ALA A 98 2.83 4.84 -10.89
C ALA A 98 3.95 5.91 -11.02
N ALA A 99 5.15 5.64 -10.50
CA ALA A 99 6.30 6.52 -10.69
C ALA A 99 6.81 6.52 -12.14
N THR A 100 6.70 5.38 -12.83
CA THR A 100 7.00 5.25 -14.26
C THR A 100 6.03 6.10 -15.09
N GLU A 101 4.72 5.97 -14.82
CA GLU A 101 3.68 6.76 -15.48
C GLU A 101 3.79 8.27 -15.20
N ALA A 102 4.21 8.64 -13.99
CA ALA A 102 4.41 10.04 -13.62
C ALA A 102 5.66 10.66 -14.27
N GLY A 103 6.62 9.85 -14.72
CA GLY A 103 7.83 10.31 -15.40
C GLY A 103 8.57 11.41 -14.62
N ALA A 104 8.90 12.50 -15.32
CA ALA A 104 9.62 13.64 -14.75
C ALA A 104 8.79 14.50 -13.78
N ASP A 105 7.45 14.44 -13.86
CA ASP A 105 6.57 15.19 -12.94
C ASP A 105 6.65 14.63 -11.52
N GLY A 106 6.95 13.34 -11.42
CA GLY A 106 7.15 12.63 -10.16
C GLY A 106 5.87 12.34 -9.39
N LEU A 107 5.96 11.31 -8.58
CA LEU A 107 4.88 10.85 -7.71
C LEU A 107 4.93 11.63 -6.39
N ASP A 108 3.78 12.00 -5.83
CA ASP A 108 3.67 12.57 -4.49
C ASP A 108 2.95 11.63 -3.52
N ALA A 109 3.06 11.92 -2.22
CA ALA A 109 2.49 11.11 -1.15
C ALA A 109 0.97 10.93 -1.26
N ARG A 110 0.23 11.96 -1.72
CA ARG A 110 -1.22 11.88 -1.83
C ARG A 110 -1.62 10.96 -2.98
N ARG A 111 -0.97 11.07 -4.14
CA ARG A 111 -1.17 10.19 -5.28
C ARG A 111 -0.75 8.76 -4.96
N THR A 112 0.33 8.57 -4.21
CA THR A 112 0.73 7.25 -3.70
C THR A 112 -0.32 6.64 -2.77
N ALA A 113 -0.93 7.42 -1.88
CA ALA A 113 -2.02 6.91 -1.05
C ALA A 113 -3.19 6.38 -1.91
N VAL A 114 -3.55 7.10 -2.99
CA VAL A 114 -4.57 6.62 -3.94
C VAL A 114 -4.16 5.32 -4.63
N VAL A 115 -2.90 5.22 -5.10
CA VAL A 115 -2.36 4.01 -5.74
C VAL A 115 -2.44 2.80 -4.80
N LEU A 116 -2.21 3.03 -3.50
CA LEU A 116 -2.28 1.99 -2.47
C LEU A 116 -3.70 1.69 -1.99
N GLY A 117 -4.72 2.34 -2.57
CA GLY A 117 -6.12 2.20 -2.15
C GLY A 117 -6.39 2.77 -0.75
N TRP A 118 -5.56 3.70 -0.29
CA TRP A 118 -5.71 4.36 1.01
C TRP A 118 -6.50 5.66 0.88
N ASP A 119 -7.18 6.03 1.96
CA ASP A 119 -7.89 7.30 2.01
C ASP A 119 -6.92 8.49 1.94
N SER A 120 -6.90 9.15 0.80
CA SER A 120 -6.04 10.31 0.53
C SER A 120 -6.45 11.60 1.27
N ALA A 121 -7.65 11.62 1.86
CA ALA A 121 -8.09 12.71 2.75
C ALA A 121 -7.54 12.55 4.18
N SER A 122 -7.17 11.33 4.57
CA SER A 122 -6.58 11.05 5.88
C SER A 122 -5.11 11.46 5.92
N ALA A 123 -4.78 12.43 6.78
CA ALA A 123 -3.41 12.91 6.96
C ALA A 123 -2.44 11.79 7.36
N SER A 124 -2.86 10.86 8.23
CA SER A 124 -2.02 9.73 8.65
C SER A 124 -1.73 8.77 7.50
N ARG A 125 -2.70 8.52 6.61
CA ARG A 125 -2.50 7.70 5.40
C ARG A 125 -1.55 8.36 4.41
N VAL A 126 -1.67 9.67 4.22
CA VAL A 126 -0.76 10.45 3.36
C VAL A 126 0.66 10.42 3.92
N GLU A 127 0.84 10.59 5.23
CA GLU A 127 2.18 10.50 5.83
C GLU A 127 2.75 9.07 5.78
N GLY A 128 1.92 8.03 5.97
CA GLY A 128 2.34 6.65 5.76
C GLY A 128 2.80 6.38 4.32
N ALA A 129 2.15 7.00 3.33
CA ALA A 129 2.55 6.91 1.93
C ALA A 129 3.86 7.65 1.67
N ARG A 130 4.06 8.82 2.31
CA ARG A 130 5.33 9.56 2.27
C ARG A 130 6.47 8.75 2.87
N ALA A 131 6.27 8.14 4.03
CA ALA A 131 7.27 7.29 4.68
C ALA A 131 7.68 6.12 3.78
N ARG A 132 6.73 5.51 3.07
CA ARG A 132 7.01 4.44 2.09
C ARG A 132 7.80 4.94 0.88
N LEU A 133 7.47 6.11 0.35
CA LEU A 133 8.26 6.74 -0.73
C LEU A 133 9.69 7.06 -0.29
N LYS A 134 9.86 7.63 0.90
CA LYS A 134 11.18 7.88 1.49
C LYS A 134 11.99 6.60 1.66
N ARG A 135 11.37 5.52 2.12
CA ARG A 135 12.02 4.20 2.21
C ARG A 135 12.46 3.69 0.84
N LEU A 136 11.65 3.86 -0.21
CA LEU A 136 12.05 3.50 -1.58
C LEU A 136 13.24 4.35 -2.07
N VAL A 137 13.33 5.62 -1.67
CA VAL A 137 14.50 6.47 -1.95
C VAL A 137 15.74 5.98 -1.22
N GLU A 138 15.65 5.74 0.08
CA GLU A 138 16.76 5.22 0.91
C GLU A 138 17.32 3.91 0.38
N ARG A 139 16.44 3.06 -0.17
CA ARG A 139 16.81 1.76 -0.75
C ARG A 139 17.25 1.84 -2.23
N GLY A 140 17.31 3.04 -2.79
CA GLY A 140 17.81 3.31 -4.15
C GLY A 140 16.82 3.04 -5.28
N TRP A 141 15.54 2.78 -4.98
CA TRP A 141 14.50 2.52 -5.99
C TRP A 141 13.97 3.80 -6.63
N LEU A 142 13.85 4.87 -5.85
CA LEU A 142 13.39 6.19 -6.27
C LEU A 142 14.43 7.26 -5.96
N VAL A 143 14.25 8.43 -6.55
CA VAL A 143 15.00 9.65 -6.20
C VAL A 143 14.00 10.75 -5.90
N GLU A 144 14.25 11.53 -4.87
CA GLU A 144 13.47 12.74 -4.60
C GLU A 144 14.10 13.92 -5.35
N ALA A 145 13.62 14.20 -6.57
CA ALA A 145 14.16 15.26 -7.40
C ALA A 145 13.86 16.66 -6.83
N LYS A 146 12.71 16.81 -6.16
CA LYS A 146 12.27 18.02 -5.45
C LYS A 146 11.57 17.59 -4.16
N PRO A 147 11.52 18.42 -3.11
CA PRO A 147 10.81 18.09 -1.88
C PRO A 147 9.39 17.59 -2.16
N GLY A 148 9.10 16.34 -1.78
CA GLY A 148 7.81 15.69 -1.97
C GLY A 148 7.50 15.19 -3.39
N ARG A 149 8.48 15.19 -4.31
CA ARG A 149 8.36 14.65 -5.67
C ARG A 149 9.37 13.54 -5.90
N PHE A 150 8.86 12.34 -6.12
CA PHE A 150 9.65 11.11 -6.23
C PHE A 150 9.62 10.57 -7.66
N THR A 151 10.78 10.37 -8.27
CA THR A 151 10.94 9.93 -9.65
C THR A 151 11.80 8.67 -9.72
N LEU A 152 11.74 7.96 -10.84
CA LEU A 152 12.69 6.88 -11.12
C LEU A 152 14.13 7.41 -11.26
N PRO A 153 15.16 6.66 -10.83
CA PRO A 153 16.55 6.99 -11.11
C PRO A 153 16.81 7.09 -12.63
N ALA A 154 17.72 7.97 -13.05
CA ALA A 154 18.01 8.24 -14.46
C ALA A 154 18.43 6.99 -15.26
N SER A 155 19.08 6.01 -14.61
CA SER A 155 19.45 4.73 -15.22
C SER A 155 18.26 3.88 -15.65
N GLN A 156 17.07 4.13 -15.10
CA GLN A 156 15.83 3.42 -15.46
C GLN A 156 15.00 4.17 -16.50
N GLN A 157 15.01 5.51 -16.47
CA GLN A 157 14.31 6.33 -17.47
C GLN A 157 14.83 6.08 -18.90
N ALA A 158 16.12 5.73 -19.05
CA ALA A 158 16.72 5.39 -20.32
C ALA A 158 16.31 4.01 -20.87
N HIS A 159 16.01 3.04 -20.00
CA HIS A 159 15.59 1.70 -20.42
C HIS A 159 14.16 1.70 -21.02
N ASP A 160 13.25 2.53 -20.49
CA ASP A 160 11.89 2.66 -21.02
C ASP A 160 11.81 3.57 -22.25
N ALA A 161 12.62 4.64 -22.31
CA ALA A 161 12.71 5.50 -23.49
C ALA A 161 13.28 4.78 -24.73
N GLY A 162 14.06 3.72 -24.53
CA GLY A 162 14.61 2.87 -25.60
C GLY A 162 13.57 1.97 -26.28
N ALA A 163 12.38 1.77 -25.69
CA ALA A 163 11.34 0.89 -26.25
C ALA A 163 10.38 1.59 -27.24
N VAL A 164 10.38 2.93 -27.32
CA VAL A 164 9.39 3.72 -28.09
C VAL A 164 9.98 4.41 -29.34
N GLY A 165 11.22 4.11 -29.73
CA GLY A 165 11.90 4.87 -30.79
C GLY A 165 12.61 4.08 -31.88
N ARG A 166 11.89 3.55 -32.87
CA ARG A 166 12.32 3.62 -34.29
C ARG A 166 11.20 3.25 -35.27
N PRO A 167 10.59 4.23 -35.99
CA PRO A 167 10.03 3.96 -37.30
C PRO A 167 11.21 3.86 -38.27
N GLY A 168 11.50 2.65 -38.74
CA GLY A 168 12.47 2.41 -39.80
C GLY A 168 11.91 2.92 -41.13
N GLY A 169 12.28 4.16 -41.50
CA GLY A 169 12.10 4.69 -42.84
C GLY A 169 13.43 4.69 -43.60
N GLY A 170 13.42 4.06 -44.79
CA GLY A 170 14.26 4.43 -45.92
C GLY A 170 15.46 3.52 -46.21
N SER A 171 15.33 2.65 -47.22
CA SER A 171 15.70 2.98 -48.61
C SER A 171 15.01 2.02 -49.58
#